data_AF-A0A969UKR1-F1
#
_entry.id   AF-A0A969UKR1-F1
#
_cell.length_a   1.000
_cell.length_b   1.000
_cell.length_c   1.000
_cell.angle_alpha   90.00
_cell.angle_beta   90.00
_cell.angle_gamma   90.00
#
_symmetry.space_group_name_H-M   'P 1'
#
loop_
_entity.id
_entity.type
_entity.pdbx_description
1 polymer ?
#
loop_
_entity_poly.entity_id
_entity_poly.type
_entity_poly.pdbx_seq_one_letter_code
_entity_poly.pdbx_strand_id
1 'polypeptide(L)' 'MNFLVFLALVVYVGGIWKFWTGFRRTNFSQGKLYLSLLWPVLLASKSYRQNFTKALKG' A
#
# COMPACT_ATOMS: atom_id res chain seq x y z
N MET A 1 -2.40 1.83 25.07
CA MET A 1 -2.57 1.66 23.60
C MET A 1 -3.80 0.78 23.38
N ASN A 2 -4.81 1.24 22.65
CA ASN A 2 -6.01 0.43 22.39
C ASN A 2 -5.66 -0.69 21.37
N PHE A 3 -6.11 -1.93 21.58
CA PHE A 3 -5.75 -3.07 20.71
C PHE A 3 -6.11 -2.82 19.24
N LEU A 4 -7.25 -2.18 18.98
CA LEU A 4 -7.69 -1.80 17.63
C LEU A 4 -6.73 -0.80 16.96
N VAL A 5 -6.20 0.15 17.72
CA VAL A 5 -5.23 1.14 17.21
C VAL A 5 -3.90 0.45 16.87
N PHE A 6 -3.46 -0.49 17.72
CA PHE A 6 -2.28 -1.29 17.43
C PHE A 6 -2.46 -2.12 16.15
N LEU A 7 -3.59 -2.80 15.99
CA LEU A 7 -3.89 -3.59 14.78
C LEU A 7 -3.93 -2.71 13.53
N ALA A 8 -4.57 -1.54 13.61
CA ALA A 8 -4.62 -0.58 12.51
C ALA A 8 -3.22 -0.10 12.09
N LEU A 9 -2.33 0.18 13.06
CA LEU A 9 -0.93 0.55 12.78
C LEU A 9 -0.16 -0.59 12.11
N VAL A 10 -0.31 -1.82 12.59
CA VAL A 10 0.34 -2.99 11.99
C VAL A 10 -0.11 -3.18 10.54
N VAL A 11 -1.41 -3.07 10.26
CA VAL A 11 -1.96 -3.15 8.89
C VAL A 11 -1.45 -1.98 8.04
N TYR A 12 -1.43 -0.76 8.57
CA TYR A 12 -0.97 0.44 7.87
C TYR A 12 0.50 0.31 7.43
N VAL A 13 1.38 -0.02 8.38
CA VAL A 13 2.82 -0.21 8.12
C VAL A 13 3.07 -1.42 7.22
N GLY A 14 2.32 -2.51 7.43
CA GLY A 14 2.40 -3.71 6.60
C GLY A 14 2.03 -3.43 5.13
N GLY A 15 0.97 -2.65 4.89
CA GLY A 15 0.57 -2.22 3.55
C GLY A 15 1.63 -1.37 2.86
N ILE A 16 2.23 -0.41 3.59
CA ILE A 16 3.36 0.40 3.09
C ILE A 16 4.52 -0.51 2.68
N TRP A 17 4.95 -1.41 3.56
CA TRP A 17 6.10 -2.27 3.32
C TRP A 17 5.90 -3.19 2.12
N LYS A 18 4.73 -3.84 2.03
CA LYS A 18 4.41 -4.72 0.90
C LYS A 18 4.32 -3.97 -0.43
N PHE A 19 3.69 -2.79 -0.44
CA PHE A 19 3.63 -1.98 -1.66
C PHE A 19 5.02 -1.45 -2.06
N TRP A 20 5.83 -1.03 -1.10
CA TRP A 20 7.17 -0.50 -1.33
C TRP A 20 8.13 -1.55 -1.92
N THR A 21 8.05 -2.80 -1.43
CA THR A 21 8.85 -3.92 -1.94
C THR A 21 8.37 -4.37 -3.32
N GLY A 22 7.06 -4.43 -3.55
CA GLY A 22 6.46 -4.80 -4.83
C GLY A 22 6.35 -3.68 -5.87
N PHE A 23 6.75 -2.44 -5.55
CA PHE A 23 6.53 -1.26 -6.40
C PHE A 23 7.01 -1.43 -7.84
N ARG A 24 8.12 -2.15 -8.05
CA ARG A 24 8.70 -2.42 -9.37
C ARG A 24 7.78 -3.23 -10.30
N ARG A 25 6.78 -3.93 -9.76
CA ARG A 25 5.78 -4.70 -10.52
C ARG A 25 4.52 -3.89 -10.86
N THR A 26 4.44 -2.67 -10.35
CA THR A 26 3.33 -1.74 -10.65
C THR A 26 3.60 -1.02 -11.96
N ASN A 27 2.56 -0.43 -12.55
CA ASN A 27 2.70 0.43 -13.72
C ASN A 27 3.13 1.87 -13.35
N PHE A 28 3.46 2.13 -12.08
CA PHE A 28 3.90 3.45 -11.63
C PHE A 28 5.40 3.60 -11.83
N SER A 29 5.81 4.63 -12.57
CA SER A 29 7.21 5.00 -12.75
C SER A 29 7.74 5.90 -11.63
N GLN A 30 6.86 6.67 -11.00
CA GLN A 30 7.18 7.66 -9.97
C GLN A 30 6.18 7.61 -8.82
N GLY A 31 6.49 8.32 -7.74
CA GLY A 31 5.55 8.50 -6.65
C GLY A 31 5.49 7.39 -5.62
N LYS A 32 6.49 6.51 -5.60
CA LYS A 32 6.61 5.39 -4.65
C LYS A 32 6.27 5.80 -3.22
N LEU A 33 6.77 6.94 -2.75
CA LEU A 33 6.60 7.38 -1.37
C LEU A 33 5.15 7.78 -1.05
N TYR A 34 4.55 8.71 -1.81
CA TYR A 34 3.17 9.13 -1.56
C TYR A 34 2.17 8.00 -1.86
N LEU A 35 2.40 7.20 -2.92
CA LEU A 35 1.55 6.06 -3.26
C LEU A 35 1.59 4.98 -2.18
N SER A 36 2.72 4.79 -1.51
CA SER A 36 2.80 3.86 -0.37
C SER A 36 2.10 4.42 0.85
N LEU A 37 2.33 5.67 1.24
CA LEU A 37 1.77 6.25 2.47
C LEU A 37 0.25 6.44 2.41
N LEU A 38 -0.27 6.79 1.24
CA LEU A 38 -1.70 7.06 1.02
C LEU A 38 -2.48 5.81 0.60
N TRP A 39 -1.89 4.61 0.71
CA TRP A 39 -2.49 3.38 0.21
C TRP A 39 -3.94 3.15 0.65
N PRO A 40 -4.38 3.38 1.92
CA PRO A 40 -5.74 3.07 2.33
C PRO A 40 -6.76 3.94 1.60
N VAL A 41 -6.42 5.22 1.39
CA VAL A 41 -7.27 6.18 0.69
C VAL A 41 -7.32 5.86 -0.81
N LEU A 42 -6.16 5.53 -1.39
CA LEU A 42 -6.05 5.25 -2.81
C LEU A 42 -6.71 3.92 -3.22
N LEU A 43 -6.97 3.01 -2.28
CA LEU A 43 -7.77 1.80 -2.53
C LEU A 43 -9.20 2.10 -3.01
N ALA A 44 -9.73 3.33 -2.86
CA ALA A 44 -10.98 3.70 -3.50
C ALA A 44 -10.90 3.65 -5.05
N SER A 45 -9.72 3.91 -5.62
CA SER A 45 -9.50 3.89 -7.06
C SER A 45 -9.32 2.48 -7.61
N LYS A 46 -10.01 2.15 -8.72
CA LYS A 46 -9.85 0.86 -9.41
C LYS A 46 -8.43 0.68 -9.94
N SER A 47 -7.84 1.73 -10.52
CA SER A 47 -6.48 1.70 -11.07
C SER A 47 -5.44 1.45 -9.99
N TYR A 48 -5.56 2.15 -8.86
CA TYR A 48 -4.63 1.94 -7.74
C TYR A 48 -4.78 0.54 -7.14
N ARG A 49 -6.00 0.06 -6.90
CA ARG A 49 -6.25 -1.32 -6.41
C ARG A 49 -5.57 -2.38 -7.24
N GLN A 50 -5.67 -2.28 -8.57
CA GLN A 50 -5.01 -3.24 -9.48
C GLN A 50 -3.49 -3.21 -9.33
N ASN A 51 -2.88 -2.03 -9.23
CA ASN A 51 -1.45 -1.89 -9.02
C ASN A 51 -1.01 -2.34 -7.62
N PHE A 52 -1.82 -2.07 -6.60
CA PHE A 52 -1.58 -2.53 -5.23
C PHE A 52 -1.54 -4.06 -5.19
N THR A 53 -2.52 -4.73 -5.78
CA THR A 53 -2.54 -6.20 -5.89
C THR A 53 -1.32 -6.74 -6.66
N LYS A 54 -0.87 -6.05 -7.73
CA LYS A 54 0.38 -6.44 -8.43
C LYS A 54 1.60 -6.35 -7.51
N ALA A 55 1.69 -5.32 -6.68
CA ALA A 55 2.77 -5.17 -5.70
C ALA A 55 2.69 -6.24 -4.60
N LEU A 56 1.48 -6.63 -4.16
CA LEU A 56 1.27 -7.65 -3.14
C LEU A 56 1.62 -9.07 -3.59
N LYS A 57 1.45 -9.39 -4.88
CA LYS A 57 1.76 -10.70 -5.48
C LYS A 57 3.27 -10.97 -5.61
N GLY A 58 4.07 -10.30 -4.78
CA GLY A 58 5.51 -10.51 -4.55
C GLY A 58 5.88 -11.99 -4.56
#